data_AF-A0A9P6JWV9-F1
#
_entry.id   AF-A0A9P6JWV9-F1
#
_cell.length_a   1.000
_cell.length_b   1.000
_cell.length_c   1.000
_cell.angle_alpha   90.00
_cell.angle_beta   90.00
_cell.angle_gamma   90.00
#
_symmetry.space_group_name_H-M   'P 1'
#
loop_
_entity.id
_entity.type
_entity.pdbx_description
1 polymer ?
#
loop_
_entity_poly.entity_id
_entity_poly.type
_entity_poly.pdbx_seq_one_letter_code
_entity_poly.pdbx_strand_id
1 'polypeptide(L)'
;MSRAQLREDVEEAYKIQSEAATNGALRGTSIGIGLAIIAHHLWPVFRRQTLAFKGFVVSGFTITGLVFSAETALMAHENIRRREENQLRREARLELARKGLIGTETEIANWKAARRERQLQKVRNSNQQET
;
A
#
# COMPACT_ATOMS: atom_id res chain seq x y z
N MET A 1 -3.15 -13.55 15.61
CA MET A 1 -3.78 -12.43 14.88
C MET A 1 -5.28 -12.63 15.01
N SER A 2 -6.03 -11.64 15.49
CA SER A 2 -7.48 -11.77 15.60
C SER A 2 -8.14 -11.57 14.23
N ARG A 3 -9.34 -12.11 14.04
CA ARG A 3 -10.12 -11.85 12.80
C ARG A 3 -10.40 -10.36 12.60
N ALA A 4 -10.53 -9.60 13.69
CA ALA A 4 -10.72 -8.15 13.62
C ALA A 4 -9.47 -7.45 13.04
N GLN A 5 -8.28 -7.80 13.52
CA GLN A 5 -7.01 -7.26 13.01
C GLN A 5 -6.80 -7.59 11.52
N LEU A 6 -7.14 -8.81 11.09
CA LEU A 6 -7.04 -9.18 9.69
C LEU A 6 -7.98 -8.34 8.80
N ARG A 7 -9.20 -8.06 9.27
CA ARG A 7 -10.16 -7.24 8.52
C ARG A 7 -9.67 -5.80 8.40
N GLU A 8 -9.15 -5.25 9.49
CA GLU A 8 -8.59 -3.89 9.52
C GLU A 8 -7.41 -3.76 8.55
N ASP A 9 -6.47 -4.70 8.56
CA ASP A 9 -5.33 -4.72 7.63
C ASP A 9 -5.78 -4.79 6.16
N VAL A 10 -6.80 -5.59 5.85
CA VAL A 10 -7.36 -5.70 4.49
C VAL A 10 -8.08 -4.42 4.07
N GLU A 11 -8.83 -3.80 4.98
CA GLU A 11 -9.56 -2.56 4.73
C GLU A 11 -8.59 -1.39 4.49
N GLU A 12 -7.50 -1.32 5.25
CA GLU A 12 -6.44 -0.34 5.04
C GLU A 12 -5.77 -0.51 3.67
N ALA A 13 -5.35 -1.75 3.33
CA ALA A 13 -4.76 -2.04 2.03
C ALA A 13 -5.70 -1.70 0.87
N TYR A 14 -6.99 -2.04 1.01
CA TYR A 14 -8.00 -1.71 0.02
C TYR A 14 -8.19 -0.19 -0.15
N LYS A 15 -8.19 0.56 0.95
CA LYS A 15 -8.31 2.03 0.90
C LYS A 15 -7.13 2.65 0.15
N ILE A 16 -5.91 2.25 0.47
CA ILE A 16 -4.69 2.74 -0.21
C ILE A 16 -4.75 2.40 -1.71
N GLN A 17 -5.12 1.16 -2.03
CA GLN A 17 -5.20 0.70 -3.41
C GLN A 17 -6.28 1.43 -4.23
N SER A 18 -7.48 1.61 -3.66
CA SER A 18 -8.62 2.25 -4.32
C SER A 18 -8.40 3.75 -4.56
N GLU A 19 -7.79 4.45 -3.59
CA GLU A 19 -7.42 5.85 -3.74
C GLU A 19 -6.36 6.03 -4.84
N ALA A 20 -5.31 5.20 -4.83
CA ALA A 20 -4.27 5.23 -5.85
C ALA A 20 -4.81 4.86 -7.24
N ALA A 21 -5.68 3.85 -7.34
CA ALA A 21 -6.38 3.47 -8.57
C ALA A 21 -7.19 4.64 -9.14
N THR A 22 -7.97 5.32 -8.30
CA THR A 22 -8.83 6.42 -8.74
C THR A 22 -7.99 7.58 -9.29
N ASN A 23 -6.94 7.97 -8.57
CA ASN A 23 -6.01 9.00 -9.02
C ASN A 23 -5.28 8.59 -10.31
N GLY A 24 -4.87 7.32 -10.41
CA GLY A 24 -4.28 6.74 -11.60
C GLY A 24 -5.21 6.78 -12.81
N ALA A 25 -6.47 6.39 -12.63
CA ALA A 25 -7.50 6.40 -13.65
C ALA A 25 -7.74 7.81 -14.19
N LEU A 26 -7.84 8.81 -13.31
CA LEU A 26 -8.02 10.21 -13.69
C LEU A 26 -6.84 10.75 -14.51
N ARG A 27 -5.61 10.45 -14.07
CA ARG A 27 -4.39 10.82 -14.81
C ARG A 27 -4.32 10.13 -16.17
N GLY A 28 -4.55 8.82 -16.21
CA GLY A 28 -4.58 8.03 -17.44
C GLY A 28 -5.64 8.54 -18.43
N THR A 29 -6.84 8.82 -17.95
CA THR A 29 -7.93 9.39 -18.77
C THR A 29 -7.53 10.74 -19.35
N SER A 30 -6.95 11.63 -18.52
CA SER A 30 -6.52 12.96 -18.96
C SER A 30 -5.46 12.88 -20.06
N ILE A 31 -4.49 11.98 -19.91
CA ILE A 31 -3.47 11.69 -20.93
C ILE A 31 -4.11 11.13 -22.19
N GLY A 32 -5.00 10.14 -22.07
CA GLY A 32 -5.69 9.52 -23.20
C GLY A 32 -6.51 10.53 -24.00
N ILE A 33 -7.26 11.41 -23.33
CA ILE A 33 -8.03 12.49 -23.97
C ILE A 33 -7.09 13.45 -24.69
N GLY A 34 -6.03 13.92 -24.02
CA GLY A 34 -5.04 14.82 -24.61
C GLY A 34 -4.42 14.24 -25.88
N LEU A 35 -3.98 12.98 -25.83
CA LEU A 35 -3.42 12.28 -26.98
C LEU A 35 -4.45 12.06 -28.09
N ALA A 36 -5.70 11.73 -27.76
CA ALA A 36 -6.76 11.58 -28.75
C ALA A 36 -7.07 12.89 -29.49
N ILE A 37 -7.08 14.02 -28.79
CA ILE A 37 -7.27 15.36 -29.39
C ILE A 37 -6.09 15.68 -30.31
N ILE A 38 -4.86 15.51 -29.84
CA ILE A 38 -3.65 15.76 -30.63
C ILE A 38 -3.65 14.90 -31.90
N ALA A 39 -3.91 13.60 -31.76
CA ALA A 39 -3.96 12.66 -32.88
C ALA A 39 -5.07 13.00 -33.88
N HIS A 40 -6.22 13.49 -33.41
CA HIS A 40 -7.32 13.93 -34.29
C HIS A 40 -6.90 15.09 -35.20
N HIS A 41 -6.11 16.03 -34.67
CA HIS A 41 -5.66 17.20 -35.42
C HIS A 41 -4.42 16.93 -36.28
N LEU A 42 -3.48 16.10 -35.83
CA LEU A 42 -2.23 15.89 -36.57
C LEU A 42 -2.28 14.73 -37.57
N TRP A 43 -3.11 13.70 -37.33
CA TRP A 43 -3.09 12.48 -38.14
C TRP A 43 -4.37 12.28 -38.95
N PRO A 44 -4.33 12.36 -40.31
CA PRO A 44 -5.51 12.20 -41.15
C PRO A 44 -6.18 10.81 -41.04
N VAL A 45 -5.41 9.74 -40.82
CA VAL A 45 -5.94 8.38 -40.60
C VAL A 45 -6.73 8.32 -39.29
N PHE A 46 -6.18 8.81 -38.18
CA PHE A 46 -6.87 8.82 -36.89
C PHE A 46 -8.10 9.74 -36.88
N ARG A 47 -8.04 10.84 -37.64
CA ARG A 47 -9.18 11.74 -37.83
C ARG A 47 -10.41 11.03 -38.40
N ARG A 48 -10.19 10.14 -39.38
CA ARG A 48 -11.23 9.35 -40.07
C ARG A 48 -11.81 8.21 -39.22
N GLN A 49 -11.19 7.87 -38.08
CA GLN A 49 -11.71 6.82 -37.19
C GLN A 49 -12.96 7.28 -36.43
N THR A 50 -13.81 6.31 -36.07
CA THR A 50 -15.08 6.54 -35.37
C THR A 50 -14.86 7.09 -33.96
N LEU A 51 -15.87 7.78 -33.41
CA LEU A 51 -15.85 8.23 -32.02
C LEU A 51 -15.74 7.06 -31.03
N ALA A 52 -16.41 5.95 -31.33
CA ALA A 52 -16.34 4.74 -30.52
C ALA A 52 -14.90 4.20 -30.41
N PHE A 53 -14.15 4.18 -31.52
CA PHE A 53 -12.75 3.75 -31.50
C PHE A 53 -11.87 4.67 -30.63
N LYS A 54 -12.08 5.99 -30.72
CA LYS A 54 -11.33 6.96 -29.89
C LYS A 54 -11.67 6.79 -28.41
N GLY A 55 -12.94 6.59 -28.08
CA GLY A 55 -13.38 6.28 -26.72
C GLY A 55 -12.75 4.99 -26.19
N PHE A 56 -12.67 3.94 -27.01
CA PHE A 56 -11.98 2.70 -26.67
C PHE A 56 -10.50 2.94 -26.36
N VAL A 57 -9.78 3.70 -27.20
CA VAL A 57 -8.37 4.05 -26.95
C VAL A 57 -8.22 4.80 -25.62
N VAL A 58 -9.05 5.81 -25.35
CA VAL A 58 -9.02 6.55 -24.08
C VAL A 58 -9.28 5.62 -22.89
N SER A 59 -10.24 4.71 -23.00
CA SER A 59 -10.51 3.73 -21.92
C SER A 59 -9.32 2.82 -21.63
N GLY A 60 -8.52 2.48 -22.65
CA GLY A 60 -7.25 1.78 -22.47
C GLY A 60 -6.30 2.55 -21.56
N PHE A 61 -6.09 3.84 -21.81
CA PHE A 61 -5.28 4.70 -20.94
C PHE A 61 -5.84 4.80 -19.52
N THR A 62 -7.17 4.91 -19.37
CA THR A 62 -7.85 4.92 -18.06
C THR A 62 -7.57 3.66 -17.27
N ILE A 63 -7.78 2.48 -17.88
CA ILE A 63 -7.59 1.18 -17.24
C ILE A 63 -6.11 0.97 -16.88
N THR A 64 -5.19 1.29 -17.79
CA THR A 64 -3.75 1.22 -17.50
C THR A 64 -3.39 2.12 -16.32
N GLY A 65 -3.83 3.38 -16.32
CA GLY A 65 -3.57 4.30 -15.21
C GLY A 65 -4.10 3.78 -13.88
N LEU A 66 -5.32 3.22 -13.88
CA LEU A 66 -5.97 2.62 -12.72
C LEU A 66 -5.15 1.46 -12.15
N VAL A 67 -4.85 0.46 -12.97
CA VAL A 67 -4.22 -0.80 -12.54
C VAL A 67 -2.81 -0.56 -12.03
N PHE A 68 -1.96 0.12 -12.81
CA PHE A 68 -0.56 0.32 -12.43
C PHE A 68 -0.41 1.18 -11.16
N SER A 69 -1.28 2.17 -10.97
CA SER A 69 -1.24 3.02 -9.77
C SER A 69 -1.68 2.25 -8.52
N ALA A 70 -2.72 1.42 -8.63
CA ALA A 70 -3.14 0.53 -7.55
C ALA A 70 -2.04 -0.47 -7.17
N GLU A 71 -1.45 -1.15 -8.15
CA GLU A 71 -0.41 -2.15 -7.91
C GLU A 71 0.84 -1.52 -7.28
N THR A 72 1.27 -0.37 -7.79
CA THR A 72 2.42 0.36 -7.23
C THR A 72 2.18 0.76 -5.77
N ALA A 73 0.98 1.25 -5.45
CA ALA A 73 0.65 1.65 -4.09
C ALA A 73 0.60 0.46 -3.12
N LEU A 74 0.01 -0.66 -3.55
CA LEU A 74 -0.04 -1.88 -2.75
C LEU A 74 1.37 -2.44 -2.51
N MET A 75 2.20 -2.52 -3.55
CA MET A 75 3.59 -2.96 -3.42
C MET A 75 4.40 -2.05 -2.49
N ALA A 76 4.20 -0.74 -2.57
CA ALA A 76 4.86 0.22 -1.69
C ALA A 76 4.46 -0.01 -0.22
N HIS A 77 3.16 -0.18 0.04
CA HIS A 77 2.64 -0.48 1.38
C HIS A 77 3.22 -1.80 1.92
N GLU A 78 3.19 -2.88 1.14
CA GLU A 78 3.76 -4.16 1.54
C GLU A 78 5.27 -4.08 1.79
N ASN A 79 6.01 -3.33 0.96
CA ASN A 79 7.46 -3.19 1.11
C ASN A 79 7.81 -2.47 2.43
N ILE A 80 7.04 -1.43 2.79
CA ILE A 80 7.19 -0.76 4.09
C ILE A 80 6.94 -1.75 5.22
N ARG A 81 5.82 -2.49 5.19
CA ARG A 81 5.48 -3.50 6.20
C ARG A 81 6.54 -4.57 6.36
N ARG A 82 7.08 -5.08 5.25
CA ARG A 82 8.17 -6.07 5.25
C ARG A 82 9.46 -5.50 5.86
N ARG A 83 9.79 -4.23 5.58
CA ARG A 83 10.96 -3.56 6.17
C ARG A 83 10.81 -3.38 7.68
N GLU A 84 9.65 -2.91 8.13
CA GLU A 84 9.33 -2.76 9.55
C GLU A 84 9.39 -4.10 10.27
N GLU A 85 8.81 -5.15 9.70
CA GLU A 85 8.87 -6.49 10.28
C GLU A 85 10.31 -7.01 10.37
N ASN A 86 11.12 -6.82 9.32
CA ASN A 86 12.51 -7.26 9.30
C ASN A 86 13.36 -6.51 10.33
N GLN A 87 13.14 -5.20 10.51
CA GLN A 87 13.79 -4.41 11.55
C GLN A 87 13.40 -4.93 12.94
N LEU A 88 12.11 -5.18 13.16
CA LEU A 88 11.61 -5.73 14.43
C LEU A 88 12.17 -7.12 14.73
N ARG A 89 12.27 -8.00 13.72
CA ARG A 89 12.90 -9.32 13.86
C ARG A 89 14.39 -9.20 14.18
N ARG A 90 15.10 -8.23 13.60
CA ARG A 90 16.52 -7.96 13.90
C ARG A 90 16.70 -7.49 15.34
N GLU A 91 15.87 -6.56 15.80
CA GLU A 91 15.88 -6.10 17.20
C GLU A 91 15.59 -7.24 18.17
N ALA A 92 14.59 -8.07 17.88
CA ALA A 92 14.24 -9.23 18.69
C ALA A 92 15.44 -10.19 18.84
N ARG A 93 16.10 -10.53 17.73
CA ARG A 93 17.27 -11.41 17.74
C ARG A 93 18.43 -10.83 18.56
N LEU A 94 18.67 -9.52 18.48
CA LEU A 94 19.72 -8.86 19.26
C LEU A 94 19.41 -8.87 20.76
N GLU A 95 18.18 -8.57 21.15
CA GLU A 95 17.78 -8.60 22.57
C GLU A 95 17.74 -10.02 23.15
N LEU A 96 17.27 -10.99 22.37
CA LEU A 96 17.27 -12.40 22.78
C LEU A 96 18.70 -12.93 22.94
N ALA A 97 19.60 -12.60 22.00
CA ALA A 97 21.01 -12.96 22.10
C ALA A 97 21.68 -12.36 23.35
N ARG A 98 21.36 -11.10 23.71
CA ARG A 98 21.84 -10.48 24.97
C ARG A 98 21.38 -11.21 26.22
N LYS A 99 20.24 -11.91 26.15
CA LYS A 99 19.70 -12.74 27.24
C LYS A 99 20.20 -14.19 27.20
N GLY A 100 21.10 -14.53 26.27
CA GLY A 100 21.55 -15.90 26.05
C GLY A 100 20.50 -16.82 25.40
N LEU A 101 19.44 -16.25 24.84
CA LEU A 101 18.35 -16.99 24.19
C LEU A 101 18.57 -17.05 22.68
N ILE A 102 18.22 -18.19 22.08
CA ILE A 102 18.26 -18.38 20.62
C ILE A 102 17.01 -17.71 20.03
N GLY A 103 17.20 -16.89 18.99
CA GLY A 103 16.13 -16.19 18.28
C GLY A 103 15.25 -17.10 17.41
N THR A 104 14.61 -18.09 18.02
CA THR A 104 13.61 -18.94 17.37
C THR A 104 12.32 -18.16 17.10
N GLU A 105 11.47 -18.62 16.17
CA GLU A 105 10.20 -17.95 15.87
C GLU A 105 9.28 -17.86 17.11
N THR A 106 9.30 -18.86 17.98
CA THR A 106 8.56 -18.86 19.25
C THR A 106 9.08 -17.78 20.20
N GLU A 107 10.40 -17.65 20.37
CA GLU A 107 10.99 -16.63 21.23
C GLU A 107 10.77 -15.22 20.68
N ILE A 108 10.83 -15.04 19.36
CA ILE A 108 10.50 -13.78 18.71
C ILE A 108 9.02 -13.42 18.94
N ALA A 109 8.10 -14.39 18.86
CA ALA A 109 6.69 -14.17 19.14
C ALA A 109 6.44 -13.77 20.61
N ASN A 110 7.08 -14.48 21.56
CA ASN A 110 7.03 -14.16 22.99
C ASN A 110 7.60 -12.76 23.27
N TRP A 111 8.72 -12.41 22.64
CA TRP A 111 9.32 -11.09 22.74
C TRP A 111 8.41 -9.99 22.18
N LYS A 112 7.73 -10.23 21.04
CA LYS A 112 6.76 -9.29 20.47
C LYS A 112 5.55 -9.08 21.40
N ALA A 113 5.06 -10.15 22.07
CA ALA A 113 3.99 -10.05 23.05
C ALA A 113 4.42 -9.21 24.27
N ALA A 114 5.55 -9.56 24.89
CA ALA A 114 6.10 -8.84 26.03
C ALA A 114 6.45 -7.38 25.71
N ARG A 115 6.87 -7.06 24.48
CA ARG A 115 7.09 -5.68 24.04
C ARG A 115 5.79 -4.88 23.97
N ARG A 116 4.70 -5.48 23.45
CA ARG A 116 3.39 -4.83 23.39
C ARG A 116 2.84 -4.54 24.78
N GLU A 117 2.95 -5.48 25.71
CA GLU A 117 2.54 -5.27 27.11
C GLU A 117 3.32 -4.13 27.77
N ARG A 118 4.66 -4.10 27.58
CA ARG A 118 5.51 -3.00 28.07
C ARG A 118 5.10 -1.65 27.49
N GLN A 119 4.69 -1.59 26.22
CA GLN A 119 4.21 -0.35 25.59
C GLN A 119 2.87 0.11 26.17
N LEU A 120 1.90 -0.80 26.31
CA LEU A 120 0.60 -0.50 26.91
C LEU A 120 0.74 0.01 28.35
N GLN A 121 1.63 -0.61 29.14
CA GLN A 121 1.86 -0.19 30.50
C GLN A 121 2.54 1.18 30.59
N LYS A 122 3.47 1.49 29.68
CA LYS A 122 4.06 2.84 29.60
C LYS A 122 3.00 3.91 29.30
N VAL A 123 2.10 3.67 28.35
CA VAL A 123 1.01 4.59 28.01
C VAL A 123 0.04 4.75 29.20
N ARG A 124 -0.28 3.67 29.91
CA ARG A 124 -1.12 3.74 31.10
C ARG A 124 -0.47 4.57 32.22
N ASN A 125 0.82 4.37 32.45
CA ASN A 125 1.55 5.08 33.49
C ASN A 125 1.74 6.57 33.14
N SER A 126 1.96 6.94 31.88
CA SER A 126 2.03 8.35 31.46
C SER A 126 0.70 9.06 31.68
N ASN A 127 -0.42 8.43 31.33
CA ASN A 127 -1.75 9.03 31.51
C ASN A 127 -2.13 9.20 32.99
N GLN A 128 -1.58 8.37 33.89
CA GLN A 128 -1.77 8.51 35.34
C GLN A 128 -0.87 9.59 35.96
N GLN A 129 0.18 10.04 35.29
CA GLN A 129 1.05 11.12 35.76
C GLN A 129 0.55 12.51 35.30
N GLU A 130 -0.33 12.57 34.31
CA GLU A 130 -0.93 13.80 33.79
C GLU A 130 -2.28 14.16 34.44
N THR A 131 -2.84 13.26 35.27
CA THR A 131 -4.04 13.49 36.11
C THR A 131 -3.66 13.73 37.56
#